data_AF-A0A1Y4JQQ2-F1
#
_entry.id   AF-A0A1Y4JQQ2-F1
#
_cell.length_a   1.000
_cell.length_b   1.000
_cell.length_c   1.000
_cell.angle_alpha   90.00
_cell.angle_beta   90.00
_cell.angle_gamma   90.00
#
_symmetry.space_group_name_H-M   'P 1'
#
loop_
_entity.id
_entity.type
_entity.pdbx_description
1 polymer ?
#
loop_
_entity_poly.entity_id
_entity_poly.type
_entity_poly.pdbx_seq_one_letter_code
_entity_poly.pdbx_strand_id
1 'polypeptide(L)'
;MKNKTLTYLVLSLLCCMSACTSVDLCPEAEHPHITDMRVRLNWGDISKDEIPAEMHIVASRIINTWRTHGIVDTSADPATDNNITLQQSSSDSGTAVTAASSFYLRGGEYNIFVINEQYADTPVQTDETKPTPIISIDNLDNYIHDNRISVKDLYLQISSMGDEKPGIVEGNDLPDFNPDDEYLKEVKSPIFYAVQKNINIQTGQPTVMEFDMQRISQRINIIFNIRTEGNIKKEDLSAPIIELSGTCGRFNISDACLDTTRLYRTVHQVQPDEFTQTGEGTYRCAVHFHTLGIIPSAAKGHLNGPGILQVALQVSTPQLDAAGAPVLDADGNPVKNSRYIYGAINPYDELTAAQLIEMRDGKTYLRYSKEDVNIEITTPLVIKADKIVPNDTGMGWQPHDPSNPDDDIIIEI
;
A
#
# COMPACT_ATOMS: atom_id res chain seq x y z
N MET A 1 35.83 44.36 38.10
CA MET A 1 35.42 43.13 37.38
C MET A 1 34.06 42.55 37.78
N LYS A 2 33.41 42.99 38.88
CA LYS A 2 32.13 42.39 39.36
C LYS A 2 30.85 42.86 38.64
N ASN A 3 30.83 44.04 38.00
CA ASN A 3 29.59 44.56 37.38
C ASN A 3 29.32 44.05 35.96
N LYS A 4 30.35 43.67 35.18
CA LYS A 4 30.14 43.22 33.79
C LYS A 4 29.56 41.80 33.73
N THR A 5 29.97 40.91 34.63
CA THR A 5 29.46 39.53 34.69
C THR A 5 28.00 39.46 35.10
N LEU A 6 27.53 40.39 35.96
CA LEU A 6 26.13 40.45 36.37
C LEU A 6 25.22 40.94 35.23
N THR A 7 25.69 41.89 34.40
CA THR A 7 24.94 42.37 33.23
C THR A 7 24.77 41.27 32.17
N TYR A 8 25.82 40.47 31.92
CA TYR A 8 25.71 39.36 30.97
C TYR A 8 24.82 38.23 31.48
N LEU A 9 24.84 37.93 32.79
CA LEU A 9 23.99 36.90 33.38
C LEU A 9 22.50 37.28 33.31
N VAL A 10 22.17 38.55 33.56
CA VAL A 10 20.80 39.07 33.45
C VAL A 10 20.33 39.11 32.00
N LEU A 11 21.21 39.49 31.05
CA LEU A 11 20.87 39.52 29.64
C LEU A 11 20.68 38.10 29.06
N SER A 12 21.48 37.12 29.50
CA SER A 12 21.27 35.71 29.14
C SER A 12 20.00 35.13 29.77
N LEU A 13 19.63 35.54 30.99
CA LEU A 13 18.37 35.12 31.61
C LEU A 13 17.14 35.71 30.89
N LEU A 14 17.24 36.93 30.35
CA LEU A 14 16.19 37.55 29.55
C LEU A 14 16.06 36.90 28.15
N CYS A 15 17.16 36.46 27.54
CA CYS A 15 17.11 35.74 26.26
C CYS A 15 16.59 34.30 26.38
N CYS A 16 16.65 33.69 27.58
CA CYS A 16 16.08 32.37 27.86
C CYS A 16 14.56 32.39 28.14
N MET A 17 13.94 33.56 28.28
CA MET A 17 12.48 33.69 28.33
C MET A 17 11.93 34.02 26.94
N SER A 18 12.13 33.10 26.00
CA SER A 18 11.31 33.06 24.79
C SER A 18 9.96 32.48 25.19
N ALA A 19 9.09 33.31 25.77
CA ALA A 19 7.68 32.95 25.90
C ALA A 19 7.09 32.94 24.48
N CYS A 20 6.95 31.76 23.89
CA CYS A 20 6.04 31.53 22.79
C CYS A 20 4.62 31.73 23.34
N THR A 21 4.17 32.98 23.47
CA THR A 21 2.74 33.22 23.66
C THR A 21 2.07 32.95 22.33
N SER A 22 1.15 31.98 22.27
CA SER A 22 0.16 31.98 21.19
C SER A 22 -0.50 33.36 21.26
N VAL A 23 -0.41 34.13 20.17
CA VAL A 23 -1.16 35.38 20.08
C VAL A 23 -2.58 34.98 19.74
N ASP A 24 -3.35 34.58 20.76
CA ASP A 24 -4.79 34.46 20.65
C ASP A 24 -5.40 35.84 20.89
N LEU A 25 -5.87 36.44 19.79
CA LEU A 25 -6.36 37.82 19.73
C LEU A 25 -7.69 38.02 20.50
N CYS A 26 -8.28 36.97 21.07
CA CYS A 26 -9.50 37.03 21.88
C CYS A 26 -9.54 35.84 22.86
N PRO A 27 -9.98 36.01 24.11
CA PRO A 27 -10.24 34.89 25.01
C PRO A 27 -11.37 34.02 24.45
N GLU A 28 -11.05 32.80 24.00
CA GLU A 28 -11.99 31.86 23.34
C GLU A 28 -13.22 31.52 24.19
N ALA A 29 -13.16 31.71 25.51
CA ALA A 29 -14.27 31.50 26.43
C ALA A 29 -15.43 32.50 26.23
N GLU A 30 -15.17 33.69 25.68
CA GLU A 30 -16.17 34.75 25.49
C GLU A 30 -16.63 34.89 24.02
N HIS A 31 -15.78 34.50 23.06
CA HIS A 31 -16.09 34.47 21.63
C HIS A 31 -15.42 33.26 20.94
N PRO A 32 -16.12 32.12 20.80
CA PRO A 32 -15.52 30.96 20.14
C PRO A 32 -15.32 31.27 18.65
N HIS A 33 -14.07 31.49 18.26
CA HIS A 33 -13.63 31.65 16.86
C HIS A 33 -13.57 30.29 16.16
N ILE A 34 -14.67 29.55 16.24
CA ILE A 34 -14.80 28.23 15.63
C ILE A 34 -15.95 28.20 14.63
N THR A 35 -15.90 27.24 13.73
CA THR A 35 -17.02 26.85 12.88
C THR A 35 -17.16 25.34 12.95
N ASP A 36 -18.39 24.86 13.07
CA ASP A 36 -18.70 23.47 12.81
C ASP A 36 -18.46 23.17 11.33
N MET A 37 -17.86 22.01 11.05
CA MET A 37 -17.60 21.56 9.69
C MET A 37 -18.42 20.32 9.39
N ARG A 38 -18.89 20.27 8.15
CA ARG A 38 -19.46 19.08 7.53
C ARG A 38 -18.81 18.89 6.18
N VAL A 39 -18.88 17.68 5.63
CA VAL A 39 -18.16 17.36 4.40
C VAL A 39 -19.08 16.66 3.41
N ARG A 40 -19.12 17.15 2.19
CA ARG A 40 -19.72 16.45 1.04
C ARG A 40 -18.60 15.78 0.25
N LEU A 41 -18.73 14.49 0.04
CA LEU A 41 -17.78 13.70 -0.75
C LEU A 41 -18.41 13.40 -2.11
N ASN A 42 -17.77 13.90 -3.17
CA ASN A 42 -18.20 13.69 -4.54
C ASN A 42 -17.44 12.50 -5.12
N TRP A 43 -18.18 11.44 -5.48
CA TRP A 43 -17.63 10.18 -5.95
C TRP A 43 -17.67 10.02 -7.48
N GLY A 44 -18.30 10.94 -8.20
CA GLY A 44 -18.48 10.83 -9.65
C GLY A 44 -19.18 9.52 -10.04
N ASP A 45 -18.53 8.71 -10.88
CA ASP A 45 -19.07 7.46 -11.44
C ASP A 45 -18.67 6.20 -10.64
N ILE A 46 -18.09 6.35 -9.44
CA ILE A 46 -17.70 5.21 -8.59
C ILE A 46 -18.93 4.43 -8.13
N SER A 47 -18.85 3.10 -8.18
CA SER A 47 -19.95 2.24 -7.74
C SER A 47 -20.14 2.29 -6.23
N LYS A 48 -21.39 2.18 -5.76
CA LYS A 48 -21.72 2.32 -4.33
C LYS A 48 -21.06 1.27 -3.44
N ASP A 49 -20.82 0.07 -3.96
CA ASP A 49 -20.13 -1.03 -3.26
C ASP A 49 -18.62 -0.81 -3.13
N GLU A 50 -18.03 0.09 -3.93
CA GLU A 50 -16.61 0.46 -3.80
C GLU A 50 -16.39 1.62 -2.81
N ILE A 51 -17.45 2.37 -2.47
CA ILE A 51 -17.36 3.53 -1.57
C ILE A 51 -17.09 3.04 -0.14
N PRO A 52 -16.00 3.48 0.52
CA PRO A 52 -15.74 3.17 1.92
C PRO A 52 -16.85 3.71 2.82
N ALA A 53 -17.20 2.98 3.88
CA ALA A 53 -18.19 3.45 4.86
C ALA A 53 -17.73 4.70 5.62
N GLU A 54 -16.42 4.83 5.83
CA GLU A 54 -15.82 5.92 6.60
C GLU A 54 -14.59 6.49 5.90
N MET A 55 -14.35 7.79 6.10
CA MET A 55 -13.16 8.50 5.61
C MET A 55 -12.53 9.30 6.74
N HIS A 56 -11.21 9.30 6.85
CA HIS A 56 -10.48 10.12 7.80
C HIS A 56 -10.28 11.51 7.23
N ILE A 57 -10.62 12.55 7.99
CA ILE A 57 -10.35 13.94 7.66
C ILE A 57 -9.29 14.50 8.60
N VAL A 58 -8.23 15.09 8.03
CA VAL A 58 -7.15 15.75 8.77
C VAL A 58 -7.08 17.20 8.31
N ALA A 59 -7.27 18.15 9.22
CA ALA A 59 -7.12 19.57 8.94
C ALA A 59 -5.88 20.14 9.64
N SER A 60 -5.03 20.79 8.86
CA SER A 60 -3.74 21.36 9.25
C SER A 60 -3.76 22.87 9.06
N ARG A 61 -3.78 23.65 10.13
CA ARG A 61 -3.70 25.11 10.05
C ARG A 61 -2.27 25.54 9.72
N ILE A 62 -2.12 26.37 8.70
CA ILE A 62 -0.82 26.83 8.20
C ILE A 62 -0.13 27.72 9.25
N ILE A 63 -0.90 28.51 9.98
CA ILE A 63 -0.41 29.44 11.01
C ILE A 63 -0.87 28.94 12.39
N ASN A 64 0.01 29.05 13.39
CA ASN A 64 -0.20 28.66 14.80
C ASN A 64 -0.52 27.16 15.01
N THR A 65 -0.23 26.30 14.01
CA THR A 65 -0.16 24.83 14.11
C THR A 65 -1.38 24.13 14.73
N TRP A 66 -2.59 24.70 14.61
CA TRP A 66 -3.81 24.00 15.01
C TRP A 66 -4.06 22.80 14.09
N ARG A 67 -4.28 21.62 14.68
CA ARG A 67 -4.42 20.35 13.97
C ARG A 67 -5.62 19.60 14.51
N THR A 68 -6.40 19.00 13.64
CA THR A 68 -7.55 18.20 14.05
C THR A 68 -7.78 17.02 13.12
N HIS A 69 -8.29 15.94 13.69
CA HIS A 69 -8.60 14.69 13.02
C HIS A 69 -10.02 14.25 13.38
N GLY A 70 -10.75 13.80 12.36
CA GLY A 70 -12.10 13.27 12.50
C GLY A 70 -12.36 12.13 11.53
N ILE A 71 -13.51 11.50 11.70
CA ILE A 71 -14.01 10.43 10.84
C ILE A 71 -15.32 10.91 10.21
N VAL A 72 -15.37 10.89 8.89
CA VAL A 72 -16.54 11.23 8.07
C VAL A 72 -17.33 9.96 7.79
N ASP A 73 -18.61 9.96 8.13
CA ASP A 73 -19.58 8.93 7.70
C ASP A 73 -20.02 9.24 6.26
N THR A 74 -19.74 8.32 5.34
CA THR A 74 -20.03 8.51 3.90
C THR A 74 -21.49 8.30 3.55
N SER A 75 -22.28 7.73 4.46
CA SER A 75 -23.70 7.44 4.27
C SER A 75 -24.61 8.59 4.71
N ALA A 76 -24.13 9.49 5.56
CA ALA A 76 -24.89 10.63 6.09
C ALA A 76 -24.88 11.84 5.14
N ASP A 77 -26.00 12.56 5.03
CA ASP A 77 -26.11 13.76 4.20
C ASP A 77 -25.66 15.00 5.00
N PRO A 78 -24.54 15.66 4.62
CA PRO A 78 -24.05 16.85 5.33
C PRO A 78 -25.01 18.05 5.29
N ALA A 79 -26.01 18.04 4.40
CA ALA A 79 -27.04 19.09 4.37
C ALA A 79 -27.94 19.03 5.62
N THR A 80 -28.24 17.82 6.12
CA THR A 80 -29.16 17.60 7.24
C THR A 80 -28.45 17.16 8.51
N ASP A 81 -27.37 16.41 8.37
CA ASP A 81 -26.73 15.69 9.47
C ASP A 81 -25.30 16.19 9.72
N ASN A 82 -24.84 16.06 10.97
CA ASN A 82 -23.41 16.20 11.25
C ASN A 82 -22.73 14.88 10.90
N ASN A 83 -22.10 14.83 9.73
CA ASN A 83 -21.49 13.60 9.21
C ASN A 83 -20.02 13.44 9.59
N ILE A 84 -19.50 14.23 10.53
CA ILE A 84 -18.11 14.10 11.00
C ILE A 84 -18.10 13.95 12.52
N THR A 85 -17.49 12.86 12.97
CA THR A 85 -17.17 12.62 14.38
C THR A 85 -15.75 13.12 14.66
N LEU A 86 -15.62 14.08 15.57
CA LEU A 86 -14.31 14.54 16.03
C LEU A 86 -13.62 13.42 16.83
N GLN A 87 -12.37 13.12 16.47
CA GLN A 87 -11.57 12.12 17.20
C GLN A 87 -10.53 12.78 18.08
N GLN A 88 -9.74 13.69 17.51
CA GLN A 88 -8.63 14.33 18.21
C GLN A 88 -8.41 15.76 17.70
N SER A 89 -7.94 16.64 18.58
CA SER A 89 -7.45 17.96 18.20
C SER A 89 -6.21 18.31 19.03
N SER A 90 -5.33 19.13 18.48
CA SER A 90 -4.19 19.68 19.18
C SER A 90 -4.68 20.66 20.26
N SER A 91 -5.12 20.15 21.41
CA SER A 91 -5.73 20.97 22.45
C SER A 91 -4.74 21.99 23.02
N ASP A 92 -5.20 23.20 23.32
CA ASP A 92 -4.62 24.00 24.41
C ASP A 92 -5.25 23.49 25.72
N SER A 93 -4.58 22.58 26.42
CA SER A 93 -4.92 22.13 27.78
C SER A 93 -6.34 21.57 28.02
N GLY A 94 -6.53 20.27 27.83
CA GLY A 94 -7.29 19.44 28.78
C GLY A 94 -8.81 19.31 28.64
N THR A 95 -9.45 19.83 27.59
CA THR A 95 -10.88 19.53 27.36
C THR A 95 -11.00 18.16 26.70
N ALA A 96 -11.55 17.18 27.43
CA ALA A 96 -11.79 15.84 26.90
C ALA A 96 -12.76 15.91 25.72
N VAL A 97 -12.29 15.45 24.54
CA VAL A 97 -13.13 15.20 23.37
C VAL A 97 -14.11 14.09 23.75
N THR A 98 -15.40 14.40 23.85
CA THR A 98 -16.43 13.36 24.03
C THR A 98 -16.88 12.85 22.66
N ALA A 99 -17.29 11.59 22.58
CA ALA A 99 -17.74 10.94 21.34
C ALA A 99 -18.95 11.63 20.64
N ALA A 100 -19.54 12.66 21.26
CA ALA A 100 -20.64 13.46 20.73
C ALA A 100 -20.19 14.85 20.23
N SER A 101 -18.89 15.15 20.18
CA SER A 101 -18.39 16.45 19.72
C SER A 101 -18.43 16.57 18.20
N SER A 102 -19.00 17.67 17.71
CA SER A 102 -18.93 18.04 16.30
C SER A 102 -17.49 18.34 15.90
N PHE A 103 -17.10 17.98 14.68
CA PHE A 103 -15.83 18.41 14.14
C PHE A 103 -15.88 19.92 13.84
N TYR A 104 -14.95 20.68 14.42
CA TYR A 104 -14.89 22.12 14.27
C TYR A 104 -13.48 22.59 13.90
N LEU A 105 -13.40 23.76 13.26
CA LEU A 105 -12.14 24.42 12.93
C LEU A 105 -12.11 25.83 13.49
N ARG A 106 -10.93 26.25 13.98
CA ARG A 106 -10.66 27.65 14.30
C ARG A 106 -10.54 28.46 13.00
N GLY A 107 -10.92 29.73 13.00
CA GLY A 107 -10.77 30.58 11.81
C GLY A 107 -9.31 30.69 11.33
N GLY A 108 -9.04 30.63 10.03
CA GLY A 108 -7.69 30.75 9.47
C GLY A 108 -7.46 29.90 8.23
N GLU A 109 -6.22 29.83 7.76
CA GLU A 109 -5.84 29.12 6.54
C GLU A 109 -5.41 27.67 6.81
N TYR A 110 -5.94 26.71 6.06
CA TYR A 110 -5.74 25.28 6.26
C TYR A 110 -5.35 24.53 4.98
N ASN A 111 -4.62 23.43 5.18
CA ASN A 111 -4.61 22.29 4.28
C ASN A 111 -5.45 21.17 4.89
N ILE A 112 -6.36 20.59 4.11
CA ILE A 112 -7.33 19.60 4.58
C ILE A 112 -7.27 18.38 3.67
N PHE A 113 -7.09 17.22 4.27
CA PHE A 113 -6.91 15.92 3.61
C PHE A 113 -8.05 15.01 3.99
N VAL A 114 -8.56 14.24 3.03
CA VAL A 114 -9.60 13.21 3.25
C VAL A 114 -9.13 11.91 2.62
N ILE A 115 -9.10 10.82 3.40
CA ILE A 115 -8.55 9.52 2.96
C ILE A 115 -9.18 8.35 3.71
N ASN A 116 -9.41 7.19 3.07
CA ASN A 116 -9.88 6.00 3.78
C ASN A 116 -8.72 5.19 4.39
N GLU A 117 -9.02 4.58 5.53
CA GLU A 117 -8.23 3.53 6.13
C GLU A 117 -8.90 2.16 5.89
N GLN A 118 -8.16 1.09 6.12
CA GLN A 118 -8.67 -0.28 6.03
C GLN A 118 -8.13 -1.11 7.17
N TYR A 119 -8.93 -2.04 7.66
CA TYR A 119 -8.61 -2.89 8.80
C TYR A 119 -8.84 -4.36 8.46
N ALA A 120 -8.08 -5.25 9.08
CA ALA A 120 -8.29 -6.69 8.97
C ALA A 120 -9.61 -7.09 9.65
N ASP A 121 -10.28 -8.13 9.12
CA ASP A 121 -11.61 -8.55 9.61
C ASP A 121 -11.55 -9.17 11.01
N THR A 122 -10.35 -9.60 11.44
CA THR A 122 -10.13 -10.26 12.72
C THR A 122 -9.05 -9.49 13.49
N PRO A 123 -9.32 -9.02 14.73
CA PRO A 123 -8.27 -8.55 15.61
C PRO A 123 -7.28 -9.68 15.88
N VAL A 124 -5.99 -9.41 15.79
CA VAL A 124 -4.97 -10.34 16.31
C VAL A 124 -5.23 -10.52 17.80
N GLN A 125 -5.16 -11.77 18.32
CA GLN A 125 -5.32 -12.08 19.76
C GLN A 125 -4.14 -11.56 20.60
N THR A 126 -3.94 -10.26 20.58
CA THR A 126 -3.20 -9.50 21.59
C THR A 126 -4.23 -8.70 22.39
N ASP A 127 -3.92 -8.28 23.62
CA ASP A 127 -4.82 -7.55 24.55
C ASP A 127 -5.39 -6.20 24.00
N GLU A 128 -5.24 -5.93 22.71
CA GLU A 128 -5.78 -4.77 22.01
C GLU A 128 -7.11 -5.14 21.31
N THR A 129 -8.19 -4.49 21.71
CA THR A 129 -9.53 -4.62 21.11
C THR A 129 -9.66 -3.96 19.73
N LYS A 130 -8.57 -3.46 19.15
CA LYS A 130 -8.58 -2.76 17.86
C LYS A 130 -8.15 -3.70 16.74
N PRO A 131 -8.90 -3.76 15.62
CA PRO A 131 -8.50 -4.56 14.47
C PRO A 131 -7.18 -4.03 13.89
N THR A 132 -6.36 -4.92 13.35
CA THR A 132 -5.05 -4.55 12.82
C THR A 132 -5.20 -3.75 11.52
N PRO A 133 -4.57 -2.58 11.36
CA PRO A 133 -4.68 -1.80 10.14
C PRO A 133 -4.01 -2.51 8.95
N ILE A 134 -4.67 -2.44 7.81
CA ILE A 134 -4.15 -2.77 6.47
C ILE A 134 -3.64 -1.49 5.82
N ILE A 135 -4.39 -0.39 5.92
CA ILE A 135 -4.02 0.95 5.45
C ILE A 135 -4.28 1.93 6.58
N SER A 136 -3.31 2.79 6.88
CA SER A 136 -3.44 3.81 7.93
C SER A 136 -2.64 5.08 7.62
N ILE A 137 -3.00 6.18 8.27
CA ILE A 137 -2.19 7.41 8.26
C ILE A 137 -1.08 7.27 9.31
N ASP A 138 0.12 6.94 8.82
CA ASP A 138 1.32 6.85 9.65
C ASP A 138 1.67 8.22 10.28
N ASN A 139 2.13 8.16 11.52
CA ASN A 139 2.53 9.30 12.35
C ASN A 139 1.40 10.31 12.70
N LEU A 140 0.13 9.96 12.48
CA LEU A 140 -1.01 10.85 12.74
C LEU A 140 -1.09 11.30 14.21
N ASP A 141 -0.99 10.37 15.17
CA ASP A 141 -1.14 10.70 16.59
C ASP A 141 -0.05 11.67 17.08
N ASN A 142 1.21 11.40 16.73
CA ASN A 142 2.31 12.32 17.03
C ASN A 142 2.12 13.66 16.31
N TYR A 143 1.63 13.64 15.07
CA TYR A 143 1.32 14.88 14.37
C TYR A 143 0.23 15.69 15.08
N ILE A 144 -0.81 15.08 15.63
CA ILE A 144 -1.83 15.84 16.37
C ILE A 144 -1.26 16.42 17.68
N HIS A 145 -0.40 15.69 18.39
CA HIS A 145 0.00 16.05 19.75
C HIS A 145 1.38 16.71 19.89
N ASP A 146 2.28 16.57 18.92
CA ASP A 146 3.63 17.13 18.93
C ASP A 146 3.81 18.18 17.83
N ASN A 147 3.89 19.45 18.25
CA ASN A 147 3.99 20.59 17.36
C ASN A 147 5.26 20.59 16.46
N ARG A 148 6.28 19.78 16.79
CA ARG A 148 7.51 19.61 16.00
C ARG A 148 7.30 18.76 14.75
N ILE A 149 6.30 17.87 14.77
CA ILE A 149 5.97 17.01 13.64
C ILE A 149 5.25 17.82 12.57
N SER A 150 5.70 17.75 11.33
CA SER A 150 5.14 18.47 10.20
C SER A 150 4.07 17.65 9.49
N VAL A 151 3.19 18.31 8.73
CA VAL A 151 2.31 17.63 7.77
C VAL A 151 3.09 16.86 6.71
N LYS A 152 4.35 17.25 6.47
CA LYS A 152 5.30 16.52 5.61
C LYS A 152 5.76 15.19 6.20
N ASP A 153 5.50 14.94 7.48
CA ASP A 153 5.84 13.68 8.14
C ASP A 153 4.63 12.75 8.22
N LEU A 154 3.50 13.11 7.57
CA LEU A 154 2.31 12.28 7.46
C LEU A 154 2.32 11.51 6.15
N TYR A 155 2.13 10.20 6.26
CA TYR A 155 2.11 9.30 5.12
C TYR A 155 0.89 8.39 5.22
N LEU A 156 0.25 8.11 4.08
CA LEU A 156 -0.57 6.90 4.01
C LEU A 156 0.40 5.73 3.88
N GLN A 157 0.18 4.68 4.66
CA GLN A 157 0.96 3.45 4.61
C GLN A 157 0.04 2.24 4.48
N ILE A 158 0.37 1.37 3.54
CA ILE A 158 -0.06 -0.02 3.52
C ILE A 158 0.84 -0.78 4.48
N SER A 159 0.23 -1.47 5.44
CA SER A 159 0.95 -2.20 6.48
C SER A 159 1.81 -3.31 5.89
N SER A 160 3.04 -3.37 6.36
CA SER A 160 3.95 -4.48 6.10
C SER A 160 3.63 -5.67 7.00
N MET A 161 3.99 -6.87 6.54
CA MET A 161 4.02 -8.10 7.32
C MET A 161 5.36 -8.29 8.06
N GLY A 162 6.35 -7.41 7.85
CA GLY A 162 7.67 -7.54 8.47
C GLY A 162 8.38 -8.80 7.98
N ASP A 163 8.91 -9.58 8.93
CA ASP A 163 9.56 -10.87 8.66
C ASP A 163 8.55 -12.01 8.40
N GLU A 164 7.25 -11.77 8.58
CA GLU A 164 6.22 -12.78 8.34
C GLU A 164 5.97 -12.94 6.84
N LYS A 165 5.76 -14.20 6.43
CA LYS A 165 5.37 -14.55 5.08
C LYS A 165 3.86 -14.81 5.00
N PRO A 166 3.19 -14.42 3.90
CA PRO A 166 1.80 -14.80 3.66
C PRO A 166 1.60 -16.31 3.73
N GLY A 167 0.49 -16.79 4.32
CA GLY A 167 0.22 -18.22 4.47
C GLY A 167 0.20 -18.98 3.13
N ILE A 168 -0.13 -18.30 2.02
CA ILE A 168 -0.11 -18.89 0.67
C ILE A 168 1.29 -19.29 0.18
N VAL A 169 2.35 -18.73 0.77
CA VAL A 169 3.74 -19.10 0.49
C VAL A 169 4.36 -19.95 1.60
N GLU A 170 3.60 -20.29 2.66
CA GLU A 170 4.08 -21.11 3.77
C GLU A 170 4.41 -22.53 3.30
N GLY A 171 5.56 -23.06 3.74
CA GLY A 171 6.03 -24.40 3.33
C GLY A 171 6.61 -24.48 1.92
N ASN A 172 6.62 -23.37 1.16
CA ASN A 172 7.29 -23.28 -0.12
C ASN A 172 8.68 -22.70 0.07
N ASP A 173 9.71 -23.45 -0.34
CA ASP A 173 11.10 -22.96 -0.40
C ASP A 173 11.28 -22.15 -1.70
N LEU A 174 10.54 -21.04 -1.78
CA LEU A 174 10.59 -20.10 -2.91
C LEU A 174 12.00 -19.49 -2.95
N PRO A 175 12.70 -19.56 -4.10
CA PRO A 175 13.86 -18.72 -4.32
C PRO A 175 13.45 -17.26 -4.11
N ASP A 176 14.12 -16.55 -3.22
CA ASP A 176 13.84 -15.14 -3.00
C ASP A 176 14.54 -14.33 -4.09
N PHE A 177 13.81 -13.93 -5.13
CA PHE A 177 14.34 -13.05 -6.18
C PHE A 177 14.45 -11.60 -5.71
N ASN A 178 13.88 -11.27 -4.55
CA ASN A 178 13.84 -9.92 -3.99
C ASN A 178 14.16 -9.98 -2.48
N PRO A 179 15.37 -10.48 -2.12
CA PRO A 179 15.79 -10.48 -0.73
C PRO A 179 15.75 -9.02 -0.23
N ASP A 180 15.30 -8.83 1.00
CA ASP A 180 15.14 -7.54 1.70
C ASP A 180 13.78 -6.81 1.52
N ASP A 181 12.97 -7.18 0.53
CA ASP A 181 11.62 -6.59 0.40
C ASP A 181 10.62 -7.33 1.31
N GLU A 182 9.85 -6.58 2.10
CA GLU A 182 8.77 -7.14 2.94
C GLU A 182 7.48 -7.32 2.15
N TYR A 183 6.62 -8.25 2.58
CA TYR A 183 5.28 -8.38 2.01
C TYR A 183 4.33 -7.30 2.55
N LEU A 184 3.55 -6.70 1.65
CA LEU A 184 2.41 -5.87 2.05
C LEU A 184 1.20 -6.74 2.39
N LYS A 185 0.41 -6.27 3.35
CA LYS A 185 -0.94 -6.81 3.57
C LYS A 185 -1.83 -6.51 2.35
N GLU A 186 -2.70 -7.46 2.02
CA GLU A 186 -3.61 -7.34 0.90
C GLU A 186 -4.63 -6.22 1.11
N VAL A 187 -4.66 -5.29 0.16
CA VAL A 187 -5.64 -4.19 0.13
C VAL A 187 -6.97 -4.74 -0.37
N LYS A 188 -8.05 -4.54 0.40
CA LYS A 188 -9.35 -5.18 0.16
C LYS A 188 -10.29 -4.37 -0.73
N SER A 189 -10.14 -3.06 -0.72
CA SER A 189 -10.96 -2.13 -1.48
C SER A 189 -10.14 -0.96 -2.01
N PRO A 190 -10.66 -0.17 -2.97
CA PRO A 190 -9.92 0.97 -3.47
C PRO A 190 -9.58 1.99 -2.37
N ILE A 191 -8.44 2.65 -2.55
CA ILE A 191 -8.00 3.75 -1.70
C ILE A 191 -8.39 5.05 -2.41
N PHE A 192 -9.10 5.92 -1.69
CA PHE A 192 -9.56 7.22 -2.12
C PHE A 192 -8.90 8.33 -1.33
N TYR A 193 -8.53 9.39 -2.01
CA TYR A 193 -7.87 10.55 -1.45
C TYR A 193 -8.40 11.83 -2.08
N ALA A 194 -8.53 12.88 -1.27
CA ALA A 194 -8.76 14.24 -1.73
C ALA A 194 -8.00 15.22 -0.84
N VAL A 195 -7.60 16.35 -1.42
CA VAL A 195 -6.91 17.42 -0.70
C VAL A 195 -7.39 18.77 -1.17
N GLN A 196 -7.59 19.67 -0.22
CA GLN A 196 -7.72 21.10 -0.47
C GLN A 196 -6.63 21.84 0.29
N LYS A 197 -5.93 22.74 -0.40
CA LYS A 197 -4.81 23.50 0.17
C LYS A 197 -5.13 24.98 0.24
N ASN A 198 -4.56 25.64 1.24
CA ASN A 198 -4.65 27.10 1.43
C ASN A 198 -6.10 27.60 1.52
N ILE A 199 -6.99 26.82 2.14
CA ILE A 199 -8.40 27.17 2.29
C ILE A 199 -8.58 28.02 3.53
N ASN A 200 -9.15 29.20 3.36
CA ASN A 200 -9.42 30.11 4.46
C ASN A 200 -10.81 29.84 5.08
N ILE A 201 -10.80 29.39 6.33
CA ILE A 201 -11.96 29.07 7.15
C ILE A 201 -12.41 30.31 7.92
N GLN A 202 -13.67 30.68 7.74
CA GLN A 202 -14.33 31.77 8.46
C GLN A 202 -15.20 31.21 9.58
N THR A 203 -15.28 31.94 10.70
CA THR A 203 -15.98 31.47 11.91
C THR A 203 -17.41 31.97 11.96
N GLY A 204 -18.28 31.28 12.70
CA GLY A 204 -19.59 31.81 13.10
C GLY A 204 -20.81 31.20 12.43
N GLN A 205 -20.68 30.44 11.33
CA GLN A 205 -21.76 29.62 10.77
C GLN A 205 -21.23 28.27 10.32
N PRO A 206 -22.00 27.17 10.50
CA PRO A 206 -21.60 25.85 10.02
C PRO A 206 -21.26 25.88 8.53
N THR A 207 -20.16 25.23 8.17
CA THR A 207 -19.65 25.21 6.79
C THR A 207 -19.65 23.78 6.26
N VAL A 208 -20.20 23.59 5.05
CA VAL A 208 -20.07 22.33 4.30
C VAL A 208 -18.94 22.50 3.29
N MET A 209 -17.90 21.69 3.40
CA MET A 209 -16.82 21.61 2.40
C MET A 209 -17.10 20.47 1.42
N GLU A 210 -16.77 20.65 0.16
CA GLU A 210 -16.98 19.65 -0.88
C GLU A 210 -15.65 19.11 -1.38
N PHE A 211 -15.46 17.79 -1.40
CA PHE A 211 -14.23 17.14 -1.87
C PHE A 211 -14.54 16.23 -3.06
N ASP A 212 -13.79 16.40 -4.15
CA ASP A 212 -13.82 15.46 -5.26
C ASP A 212 -12.86 14.30 -4.98
N MET A 213 -13.42 13.13 -4.71
CA MET A 213 -12.65 11.95 -4.31
C MET A 213 -11.94 11.33 -5.51
N GLN A 214 -10.65 11.01 -5.34
CA GLN A 214 -9.84 10.37 -6.37
C GLN A 214 -9.35 9.01 -5.91
N ARG A 215 -9.57 7.98 -6.74
CA ARG A 215 -8.95 6.66 -6.55
C ARG A 215 -7.44 6.80 -6.74
N ILE A 216 -6.66 6.41 -5.73
CA ILE A 216 -5.18 6.43 -5.75
C ILE A 216 -4.57 5.03 -5.75
N SER A 217 -5.32 4.02 -5.32
CA SER A 217 -4.91 2.63 -5.52
C SER A 217 -5.13 2.24 -6.98
N GLN A 218 -4.10 1.72 -7.63
CA GLN A 218 -4.16 1.17 -8.97
C GLN A 218 -4.47 -0.33 -8.86
N ARG A 219 -5.46 -0.81 -9.65
CA ARG A 219 -5.65 -2.23 -9.90
C ARG A 219 -4.89 -2.58 -11.18
N ILE A 220 -3.90 -3.45 -11.04
CA ILE A 220 -3.00 -3.84 -12.10
C ILE A 220 -3.27 -5.29 -12.43
N ASN A 221 -3.81 -5.53 -13.62
CA ASN A 221 -4.09 -6.86 -14.16
C ASN A 221 -2.89 -7.29 -15.02
N ILE A 222 -2.22 -8.37 -14.63
CA ILE A 222 -1.11 -8.94 -15.38
C ILE A 222 -1.57 -10.24 -16.02
N ILE A 223 -1.42 -10.34 -17.33
CA ILE A 223 -1.82 -11.47 -18.14
C ILE A 223 -0.59 -12.01 -18.85
N PHE A 224 -0.34 -13.32 -18.70
CA PHE A 224 0.77 -13.99 -19.39
C PHE A 224 0.42 -15.44 -19.69
N ASN A 225 1.19 -16.07 -20.58
CA ASN A 225 0.99 -17.47 -20.94
C ASN A 225 2.08 -18.35 -20.32
N ILE A 226 1.69 -19.52 -19.82
CA ILE A 226 2.57 -20.61 -19.43
C ILE A 226 2.48 -21.71 -20.50
N ARG A 227 3.62 -22.09 -21.07
CA ARG A 227 3.70 -23.18 -22.05
C ARG A 227 4.46 -24.35 -21.45
N THR A 228 3.80 -25.48 -21.32
CA THR A 228 4.40 -26.75 -20.92
C THR A 228 5.07 -27.46 -22.11
N GLU A 229 6.20 -28.11 -21.84
CA GLU A 229 6.87 -29.03 -22.74
C GLU A 229 6.91 -30.44 -22.12
N GLY A 230 6.73 -31.46 -22.96
CA GLY A 230 6.60 -32.86 -22.51
C GLY A 230 5.16 -33.24 -22.18
N ASN A 231 4.98 -34.36 -21.47
CA ASN A 231 3.67 -34.94 -21.16
C ASN A 231 3.10 -34.39 -19.85
N ILE A 232 2.99 -33.07 -19.71
CA ILE A 232 2.32 -32.42 -18.56
C ILE A 232 0.89 -32.11 -18.97
N LYS A 233 -0.09 -32.54 -18.16
CA LYS A 233 -1.50 -32.26 -18.42
C LYS A 233 -2.04 -31.22 -17.44
N LYS A 234 -3.23 -30.69 -17.72
CA LYS A 234 -3.87 -29.68 -16.85
C LYS A 234 -4.12 -30.23 -15.44
N GLU A 235 -4.50 -31.50 -15.32
CA GLU A 235 -4.73 -32.19 -14.04
C GLU A 235 -3.45 -32.41 -13.20
N ASP A 236 -2.28 -32.12 -13.78
CA ASP A 236 -0.99 -32.18 -13.10
C ASP A 236 -0.55 -30.80 -12.60
N LEU A 237 -1.31 -29.73 -12.91
CA LEU A 237 -0.98 -28.35 -12.56
C LEU A 237 -1.98 -27.76 -11.57
N SER A 238 -1.48 -27.26 -10.44
CA SER A 238 -2.26 -26.39 -9.56
C SER A 238 -2.25 -24.96 -10.12
N ALA A 239 -3.15 -24.10 -9.64
CA ALA A 239 -3.10 -22.68 -9.98
C ALA A 239 -1.78 -22.07 -9.45
N PRO A 240 -1.13 -21.17 -10.21
CA PRO A 240 0.15 -20.61 -9.81
C PRO A 240 0.00 -19.58 -8.69
N ILE A 241 1.03 -19.48 -7.85
CA ILE A 241 1.25 -18.36 -6.94
C ILE A 241 2.11 -17.34 -7.67
N ILE A 242 1.70 -16.08 -7.64
CA ILE A 242 2.38 -15.00 -8.33
C ILE A 242 2.78 -13.93 -7.34
N GLU A 243 4.07 -13.61 -7.28
CA GLU A 243 4.62 -12.50 -6.52
C GLU A 243 5.08 -11.39 -7.45
N LEU A 244 4.88 -10.14 -7.03
CA LEU A 244 5.30 -8.94 -7.74
C LEU A 244 6.07 -8.02 -6.80
N SER A 245 7.32 -7.72 -7.15
CA SER A 245 8.19 -6.81 -6.41
C SER A 245 8.13 -5.37 -6.92
N GLY A 246 8.74 -4.45 -6.18
CA GLY A 246 8.80 -3.04 -6.55
C GLY A 246 7.50 -2.26 -6.28
N THR A 247 6.61 -2.81 -5.46
CA THR A 247 5.36 -2.15 -5.09
C THR A 247 5.61 -1.01 -4.12
N CYS A 248 4.92 0.11 -4.34
CA CYS A 248 4.96 1.27 -3.46
C CYS A 248 3.96 1.08 -2.32
N GLY A 249 4.46 0.99 -1.09
CA GLY A 249 3.62 0.80 0.11
C GLY A 249 3.25 2.09 0.83
N ARG A 250 3.85 3.23 0.47
CA ARG A 250 3.73 4.46 1.25
C ARG A 250 3.78 5.70 0.37
N PHE A 251 2.97 6.72 0.70
CA PHE A 251 3.03 8.02 0.04
C PHE A 251 2.73 9.15 1.01
N ASN A 252 3.32 10.31 0.76
CA ASN A 252 3.15 11.51 1.58
C ASN A 252 1.82 12.20 1.26
N ILE A 253 0.94 12.33 2.26
CA ILE A 253 -0.40 12.88 2.03
C ILE A 253 -0.39 14.38 1.71
N SER A 254 0.72 15.08 1.99
CA SER A 254 0.81 16.52 1.78
C SER A 254 1.14 16.89 0.33
N ASP A 255 1.97 16.11 -0.36
CA ASP A 255 2.44 16.40 -1.71
C ASP A 255 2.25 15.26 -2.72
N ALA A 256 1.60 14.16 -2.32
CA ALA A 256 1.36 12.98 -3.14
C ALA A 256 2.63 12.28 -3.64
N CYS A 257 3.78 12.53 -3.00
CA CYS A 257 5.04 11.87 -3.31
C CYS A 257 5.04 10.44 -2.78
N LEU A 258 5.34 9.46 -3.64
CA LEU A 258 5.61 8.08 -3.24
C LEU A 258 6.93 8.01 -2.48
N ASP A 259 6.95 7.25 -1.39
CA ASP A 259 8.18 6.92 -0.67
C ASP A 259 8.83 5.71 -1.35
N THR A 260 9.79 5.97 -2.23
CA THR A 260 10.52 4.93 -2.95
C THR A 260 11.84 4.56 -2.27
N THR A 261 12.07 5.01 -1.03
CA THR A 261 13.25 4.60 -0.26
C THR A 261 13.13 3.16 0.25
N ARG A 262 11.89 2.66 0.32
CA ARG A 262 11.56 1.29 0.66
C ARG A 262 10.47 0.78 -0.28
N LEU A 263 10.77 -0.28 -1.00
CA LEU A 263 9.81 -0.98 -1.84
C LEU A 263 9.37 -2.26 -1.14
N TYR A 264 8.33 -2.86 -1.69
CA TYR A 264 7.71 -4.04 -1.11
C TYR A 264 7.31 -5.02 -2.20
N ARG A 265 6.95 -6.22 -1.75
CA ARG A 265 6.34 -7.25 -2.59
C ARG A 265 4.90 -7.51 -2.20
N THR A 266 4.13 -7.97 -3.18
CA THR A 266 2.78 -8.47 -2.99
C THR A 266 2.68 -9.83 -3.65
N VAL A 267 1.82 -10.70 -3.13
CA VAL A 267 1.68 -12.07 -3.63
C VAL A 267 0.23 -12.46 -3.67
N HIS A 268 -0.15 -13.20 -4.72
CA HIS A 268 -1.51 -13.65 -4.94
C HIS A 268 -1.53 -15.09 -5.46
N GLN A 269 -2.45 -15.89 -4.95
CA GLN A 269 -2.75 -17.21 -5.50
C GLN A 269 -3.77 -17.02 -6.62
N VAL A 270 -3.41 -17.37 -7.85
CA VAL A 270 -4.30 -17.22 -9.01
C VAL A 270 -5.54 -18.07 -8.82
N GLN A 271 -6.71 -17.51 -9.16
CA GLN A 271 -7.96 -18.24 -9.06
C GLN A 271 -8.04 -19.34 -10.15
N PRO A 272 -8.66 -20.49 -9.88
CA PRO A 272 -8.69 -21.60 -10.84
C PRO A 272 -9.27 -21.26 -12.22
N ASP A 273 -10.24 -20.35 -12.27
CA ASP A 273 -10.88 -19.85 -13.50
C ASP A 273 -10.05 -18.77 -14.23
N GLU A 274 -9.07 -18.18 -13.57
CA GLU A 274 -8.09 -17.27 -14.17
C GLU A 274 -6.86 -18.00 -14.74
N PHE A 275 -6.75 -19.31 -14.51
CA PHE A 275 -5.72 -20.18 -15.06
C PHE A 275 -6.30 -21.21 -16.05
N THR A 276 -6.46 -20.79 -17.31
CA THR A 276 -7.24 -21.49 -18.34
C THR A 276 -6.37 -22.08 -19.43
N GLN A 277 -6.70 -23.28 -19.91
CA GLN A 277 -6.02 -23.87 -21.07
C GLN A 277 -6.55 -23.25 -22.36
N THR A 278 -5.67 -22.66 -23.15
CA THR A 278 -6.01 -21.98 -24.42
C THR A 278 -5.53 -22.74 -25.66
N GLY A 279 -4.62 -23.70 -25.47
CA GLY A 279 -4.12 -24.59 -26.52
C GLY A 279 -3.47 -25.84 -25.92
N GLU A 280 -3.00 -26.74 -26.79
CA GLU A 280 -2.23 -27.90 -26.34
C GLU A 280 -0.98 -27.43 -25.57
N GLY A 281 -0.87 -27.85 -24.31
CA GLY A 281 0.21 -27.46 -23.41
C GLY A 281 0.35 -25.96 -23.15
N THR A 282 -0.64 -25.12 -23.47
CA THR A 282 -0.58 -23.66 -23.30
C THR A 282 -1.71 -23.18 -22.40
N TYR A 283 -1.36 -22.40 -21.39
CA TYR A 283 -2.26 -21.95 -20.34
C TYR A 283 -2.15 -20.43 -20.18
N ARG A 284 -3.28 -19.73 -20.27
CA ARG A 284 -3.38 -18.31 -19.95
C ARG A 284 -3.52 -18.16 -18.44
N CYS A 285 -2.70 -17.29 -17.86
CA CYS A 285 -2.73 -16.90 -16.47
C CYS A 285 -3.09 -15.40 -16.39
N ALA A 286 -4.10 -15.06 -15.61
CA ALA A 286 -4.39 -13.68 -15.22
C ALA A 286 -4.28 -13.55 -13.70
N VAL A 287 -3.71 -12.45 -13.25
CA VAL A 287 -3.59 -12.08 -11.83
C VAL A 287 -3.82 -10.60 -11.68
N HIS A 288 -4.35 -10.16 -10.56
CA HIS A 288 -4.57 -8.75 -10.28
C HIS A 288 -3.97 -8.33 -8.94
N PHE A 289 -3.41 -7.12 -8.89
CA PHE A 289 -2.79 -6.55 -7.71
C PHE A 289 -3.36 -5.16 -7.41
N HIS A 290 -3.51 -4.84 -6.13
CA HIS A 290 -3.84 -3.49 -5.65
C HIS A 290 -2.60 -2.85 -5.04
N THR A 291 -2.15 -1.73 -5.59
CA THR A 291 -0.96 -1.02 -5.12
C THR A 291 -1.07 0.48 -5.37
N LEU A 292 -0.22 1.29 -4.73
CA LEU A 292 -0.12 2.72 -5.01
C LEU A 292 0.67 3.01 -6.28
N GLY A 293 1.53 2.09 -6.70
CA GLY A 293 2.35 2.17 -7.90
C GLY A 293 3.39 1.07 -7.91
N ILE A 294 3.98 0.82 -9.08
CA ILE A 294 5.06 -0.15 -9.25
C ILE A 294 6.26 0.55 -9.87
N ILE A 295 7.42 0.35 -9.26
CA ILE A 295 8.70 0.73 -9.83
C ILE A 295 9.14 -0.41 -10.77
N PRO A 296 9.37 -0.15 -12.07
CA PRO A 296 9.91 -1.17 -12.98
C PRO A 296 11.36 -1.52 -12.61
N SER A 297 11.84 -2.64 -13.14
CA SER A 297 13.24 -3.03 -12.99
C SER A 297 14.17 -1.98 -13.60
N ALA A 298 15.44 -1.93 -13.17
CA ALA A 298 16.39 -0.95 -13.69
C ALA A 298 16.71 -1.17 -15.18
N ALA A 299 16.67 -2.42 -15.64
CA ALA A 299 16.89 -2.79 -17.02
C ALA A 299 16.20 -4.12 -17.38
N LYS A 300 15.88 -4.29 -18.67
CA LYS A 300 15.19 -5.46 -19.22
C LYS A 300 15.86 -6.81 -18.93
N GLY A 301 17.18 -6.83 -18.72
CA GLY A 301 17.93 -8.06 -18.45
C GLY A 301 17.96 -8.50 -16.97
N HIS A 302 17.44 -7.68 -16.06
CA HIS A 302 17.47 -7.99 -14.62
C HIS A 302 16.39 -9.03 -14.27
N LEU A 303 16.68 -9.90 -13.31
CA LEU A 303 15.75 -10.93 -12.81
C LEU A 303 15.55 -10.86 -11.30
N ASN A 304 16.05 -9.80 -10.68
CA ASN A 304 15.91 -9.46 -9.27
C ASN A 304 15.65 -7.96 -9.14
N GLY A 305 15.16 -7.57 -7.96
CA GLY A 305 14.82 -6.18 -7.65
C GLY A 305 13.43 -5.80 -8.16
N PRO A 306 13.11 -4.49 -8.21
CA PRO A 306 11.74 -4.04 -8.40
C PRO A 306 11.15 -4.42 -9.76
N GLY A 307 9.84 -4.63 -9.81
CA GLY A 307 9.10 -4.88 -11.05
C GLY A 307 9.25 -6.30 -11.61
N ILE A 308 9.82 -7.23 -10.84
CA ILE A 308 9.95 -8.63 -11.23
C ILE A 308 8.71 -9.41 -10.79
N LEU A 309 8.17 -10.20 -11.72
CA LEU A 309 7.06 -11.10 -11.48
C LEU A 309 7.60 -12.51 -11.27
N GLN A 310 7.52 -13.02 -10.05
CA GLN A 310 7.87 -14.39 -9.72
C GLN A 310 6.64 -15.29 -9.84
N VAL A 311 6.80 -16.42 -10.52
CA VAL A 311 5.77 -17.42 -10.77
C VAL A 311 6.19 -18.71 -10.08
N ALA A 312 5.38 -19.20 -9.16
CA ALA A 312 5.54 -20.50 -8.54
C ALA A 312 4.38 -21.41 -8.95
N LEU A 313 4.71 -22.48 -9.68
CA LEU A 313 3.73 -23.43 -10.18
C LEU A 313 3.97 -24.80 -9.56
N GLN A 314 2.94 -25.34 -8.91
CA GLN A 314 2.99 -26.70 -8.42
C GLN A 314 2.68 -27.68 -9.55
N VAL A 315 3.59 -28.63 -9.77
CA VAL A 315 3.46 -29.72 -10.74
C VAL A 315 3.38 -31.04 -9.97
N SER A 316 2.37 -31.84 -10.27
CA SER A 316 2.09 -33.12 -9.62
C SER A 316 2.21 -34.26 -10.62
N THR A 317 3.22 -35.11 -10.49
CA THR A 317 3.44 -36.27 -11.37
C THR A 317 3.14 -37.57 -10.64
N PRO A 318 2.58 -38.60 -11.30
CA PRO A 318 2.42 -39.92 -10.70
C PRO A 318 3.76 -40.46 -10.18
N GLN A 319 3.77 -40.96 -8.94
CA GLN A 319 4.86 -41.75 -8.43
C GLN A 319 4.93 -43.06 -9.22
N LEU A 320 6.11 -43.40 -9.73
CA LEU A 320 6.31 -44.63 -10.51
C LEU A 320 7.03 -45.69 -9.67
N ASP A 321 6.66 -46.95 -9.87
CA ASP A 321 7.36 -48.10 -9.31
C ASP A 321 8.64 -48.44 -10.11
N ALA A 322 9.38 -49.47 -9.69
CA ALA A 322 10.61 -49.89 -10.35
C ALA A 322 10.42 -50.38 -11.81
N ALA A 323 9.18 -50.69 -12.21
CA ALA A 323 8.82 -51.08 -13.57
C ALA A 323 8.31 -49.89 -14.41
N GLY A 324 8.23 -48.69 -13.84
CA GLY A 324 7.73 -47.49 -14.49
C GLY A 324 6.20 -47.37 -14.51
N ALA A 325 5.48 -48.18 -13.73
CA ALA A 325 4.02 -48.10 -13.60
C ALA A 325 3.62 -47.16 -12.45
N PRO A 326 2.48 -46.45 -12.53
CA PRO A 326 1.99 -45.61 -11.44
C PRO A 326 1.71 -46.41 -10.16
N VAL A 327 2.26 -45.96 -9.04
CA VAL A 327 1.90 -46.44 -7.71
C VAL A 327 0.47 -45.97 -7.41
N LEU A 328 -0.40 -46.88 -6.96
CA LEU A 328 -1.80 -46.58 -6.65
C LEU A 328 -2.03 -46.54 -5.14
N ASP A 329 -2.92 -45.65 -4.68
CA ASP A 329 -3.41 -45.61 -3.30
C ASP A 329 -4.46 -46.71 -3.02
N ALA A 330 -4.99 -46.73 -1.80
CA ALA A 330 -5.99 -47.71 -1.37
C ALA A 330 -7.30 -47.66 -2.18
N ASP A 331 -7.60 -46.52 -2.81
CA ASP A 331 -8.79 -46.29 -3.63
C ASP A 331 -8.52 -46.53 -5.13
N GLY A 332 -7.30 -46.92 -5.49
CA GLY A 332 -6.88 -47.20 -6.85
C GLY A 332 -6.48 -45.96 -7.66
N ASN A 333 -6.31 -44.80 -7.02
CA ASN A 333 -5.85 -43.58 -7.69
C ASN A 333 -4.31 -43.51 -7.69
N PRO A 334 -3.68 -42.98 -8.75
CA PRO A 334 -2.24 -42.76 -8.74
C PRO A 334 -1.80 -41.86 -7.60
N VAL A 335 -0.86 -42.33 -6.78
CA VAL A 335 -0.16 -41.50 -5.80
C VAL A 335 0.66 -40.47 -6.58
N LYS A 336 0.48 -39.18 -6.27
CA LYS A 336 1.20 -38.10 -6.94
C LYS A 336 2.30 -37.54 -6.03
N ASN A 337 3.46 -37.28 -6.62
CA ASN A 337 4.50 -36.46 -6.03
C ASN A 337 4.34 -35.04 -6.57
N SER A 338 4.18 -34.06 -5.67
CA SER A 338 4.03 -32.65 -6.02
C SER A 338 5.30 -31.88 -5.68
N ARG A 339 5.71 -30.97 -6.56
CA ARG A 339 6.79 -30.00 -6.32
C ARG A 339 6.47 -28.67 -6.95
N TYR A 340 7.06 -27.61 -6.42
CA TYR A 340 7.02 -26.30 -7.08
C TYR A 340 8.16 -26.16 -8.08
N ILE A 341 7.85 -25.54 -9.21
CA ILE A 341 8.82 -24.98 -10.14
C ILE A 341 8.66 -23.46 -10.14
N TYR A 342 9.77 -22.75 -10.27
CA TYR A 342 9.83 -21.30 -10.07
C TYR A 342 10.38 -20.60 -11.31
N GLY A 343 9.82 -19.45 -11.65
CA GLY A 343 10.27 -18.61 -12.74
C GLY A 343 10.18 -17.14 -12.42
N ALA A 344 11.06 -16.35 -13.02
CA ALA A 344 11.00 -14.90 -13.00
C ALA A 344 10.65 -14.39 -14.40
N ILE A 345 9.80 -13.36 -14.43
CA ILE A 345 9.40 -12.63 -15.61
C ILE A 345 9.73 -11.15 -15.34
N ASN A 346 10.44 -10.51 -16.26
CA ASN A 346 10.73 -9.07 -16.19
C ASN A 346 9.87 -8.32 -17.24
N PRO A 347 8.67 -7.84 -16.88
CA PRO A 347 7.82 -7.04 -17.76
C PRO A 347 8.29 -5.57 -17.84
N TYR A 348 9.60 -5.34 -18.03
CA TYR A 348 10.21 -4.00 -18.00
C TYR A 348 9.56 -3.04 -19.00
N ASP A 349 9.43 -3.48 -20.26
CA ASP A 349 8.88 -2.64 -21.33
C ASP A 349 7.40 -2.35 -21.07
N GLU A 350 6.65 -3.36 -20.63
CA GLU A 350 5.22 -3.26 -20.33
C GLU A 350 4.95 -2.36 -19.13
N LEU A 351 5.68 -2.51 -18.02
CA LEU A 351 5.57 -1.66 -16.83
C LEU A 351 5.98 -0.21 -17.13
N THR A 352 7.04 -0.02 -17.93
CA THR A 352 7.49 1.31 -18.35
C THR A 352 6.45 1.99 -19.24
N ALA A 353 5.85 1.26 -20.18
CA ALA A 353 4.80 1.77 -21.05
C ALA A 353 3.50 2.08 -20.28
N ALA A 354 3.17 1.29 -19.26
CA ALA A 354 2.04 1.52 -18.39
C ALA A 354 2.16 2.81 -17.57
N GLN A 355 3.39 3.30 -17.33
CA GLN A 355 3.67 4.56 -16.63
C GLN A 355 2.95 4.63 -15.27
N LEU A 356 3.10 3.62 -14.42
CA LEU A 356 2.35 3.48 -13.15
C LEU A 356 2.71 4.52 -12.08
N ILE A 357 3.71 5.35 -12.35
CA ILE A 357 4.22 6.41 -11.48
C ILE A 357 4.53 7.65 -12.32
N GLU A 358 4.58 8.81 -11.70
CA GLU A 358 4.98 10.06 -12.36
C GLU A 358 6.30 10.56 -11.77
N MET A 359 7.32 10.74 -12.61
CA MET A 359 8.62 11.30 -12.19
C MET A 359 8.67 12.80 -12.46
N ARG A 360 8.88 13.62 -11.43
CA ARG A 360 9.06 15.08 -11.54
C ARG A 360 10.14 15.54 -10.58
N ASP A 361 11.06 16.37 -11.06
CA ASP A 361 12.12 16.99 -10.24
C ASP A 361 12.92 15.99 -9.36
N GLY A 362 13.17 14.78 -9.89
CA GLY A 362 13.88 13.72 -9.18
C GLY A 362 13.08 13.03 -8.08
N LYS A 363 11.77 13.30 -7.97
CA LYS A 363 10.84 12.64 -7.06
C LYS A 363 9.82 11.81 -7.82
N THR A 364 9.33 10.76 -7.15
CA THR A 364 8.31 9.86 -7.65
C THR A 364 6.96 10.24 -7.06
N TYR A 365 5.96 10.44 -7.90
CA TYR A 365 4.60 10.82 -7.50
C TYR A 365 3.62 9.73 -7.87
N LEU A 366 2.52 9.67 -7.11
CA LEU A 366 1.35 8.89 -7.47
C LEU A 366 0.85 9.30 -8.85
N ARG A 367 0.50 8.32 -9.67
CA ARG A 367 -0.30 8.55 -10.86
C ARG A 367 -1.76 8.23 -10.57
N TYR A 368 -2.62 9.21 -10.78
CA TYR A 368 -4.05 9.02 -10.70
C TYR A 368 -4.54 8.30 -11.95
N SER A 369 -5.12 7.11 -11.77
CA SER A 369 -5.82 6.38 -12.84
C SER A 369 -7.23 6.02 -12.36
N LYS A 370 -8.23 6.34 -13.20
CA LYS A 370 -9.60 5.87 -12.99
C LYS A 370 -9.81 4.46 -13.56
N GLU A 371 -8.96 4.07 -14.51
CA GLU A 371 -9.06 2.80 -15.22
C GLU A 371 -8.09 1.78 -14.62
N ASP A 372 -8.49 0.52 -14.68
CA ASP A 372 -7.62 -0.59 -14.35
C ASP A 372 -6.51 -0.70 -15.41
N VAL A 373 -5.30 -1.02 -14.95
CA VAL A 373 -4.13 -1.11 -15.82
C VAL A 373 -3.96 -2.55 -16.26
N ASN A 374 -3.96 -2.79 -17.58
CA ASN A 374 -3.80 -4.13 -18.13
C ASN A 374 -2.39 -4.28 -18.74
N ILE A 375 -1.64 -5.25 -18.24
CA ILE A 375 -0.30 -5.61 -18.69
C ILE A 375 -0.38 -6.98 -19.33
N GLU A 376 -0.13 -7.05 -20.64
CA GLU A 376 -0.12 -8.31 -21.38
C GLU A 376 1.32 -8.68 -21.77
N ILE A 377 1.81 -9.76 -21.19
CA ILE A 377 3.14 -10.30 -21.48
C ILE A 377 3.00 -11.34 -22.58
N THR A 378 3.50 -10.97 -23.75
CA THR A 378 3.32 -11.76 -24.98
C THR A 378 4.23 -12.99 -25.05
N THR A 379 5.40 -12.92 -24.42
CA THR A 379 6.36 -14.02 -24.41
C THR A 379 5.96 -15.05 -23.35
N PRO A 380 5.70 -16.32 -23.74
CA PRO A 380 5.27 -17.32 -22.77
C PRO A 380 6.42 -17.77 -21.86
N LEU A 381 6.09 -18.03 -20.60
CA LEU A 381 6.97 -18.74 -19.67
C LEU A 381 6.96 -20.23 -20.02
N VAL A 382 8.11 -20.80 -20.38
CA VAL A 382 8.20 -22.19 -20.84
C VAL A 382 8.66 -23.11 -19.72
N ILE A 383 7.86 -24.12 -19.40
CA ILE A 383 8.13 -25.06 -18.30
C ILE A 383 8.21 -26.51 -18.80
N LYS A 384 9.10 -27.29 -18.21
CA LYS A 384 9.23 -28.75 -18.27
C LYS A 384 8.92 -29.33 -16.90
N ALA A 385 8.75 -30.65 -16.84
CA ALA A 385 8.30 -31.34 -15.62
C ALA A 385 9.21 -31.08 -14.41
N ASP A 386 10.49 -30.79 -14.64
CA ASP A 386 11.52 -30.57 -13.64
C ASP A 386 12.15 -29.18 -13.66
N LYS A 387 11.85 -28.35 -14.68
CA LYS A 387 12.53 -27.08 -14.84
C LYS A 387 11.82 -26.07 -15.69
N ILE A 388 12.18 -24.81 -15.50
CA ILE A 388 11.88 -23.77 -16.47
C ILE A 388 12.95 -23.79 -17.56
N VAL A 389 12.53 -23.62 -18.80
CA VAL A 389 13.43 -23.53 -19.94
C VAL A 389 13.83 -22.05 -20.09
N PRO A 390 15.12 -21.71 -19.86
CA PRO A 390 15.58 -20.35 -20.10
C PRO A 390 15.34 -19.96 -21.55
N ASN A 391 14.97 -18.71 -21.79
CA ASN A 391 14.89 -18.17 -23.13
C ASN A 391 15.88 -17.00 -23.31
N ASP A 392 16.12 -16.63 -24.57
CA ASP A 392 17.06 -15.56 -24.94
C ASP A 392 16.62 -14.17 -24.47
N THR A 393 15.44 -14.04 -23.86
CA THR A 393 14.92 -12.79 -23.29
C THR A 393 15.16 -12.69 -21.78
N GLY A 394 15.89 -13.64 -21.18
CA GLY A 394 16.16 -13.69 -19.74
C GLY A 394 15.04 -14.30 -18.90
N MET A 395 13.97 -14.81 -19.51
CA MET A 395 12.86 -15.41 -18.77
C MET A 395 13.20 -16.84 -18.36
N GLY A 396 12.91 -17.19 -17.11
CA GLY A 396 13.07 -18.54 -16.60
C GLY A 396 14.47 -18.83 -16.07
N TRP A 397 14.61 -18.74 -14.75
CA TRP A 397 15.81 -19.14 -14.02
C TRP A 397 15.51 -20.35 -13.14
N GLN A 398 16.50 -21.23 -12.97
CA GLN A 398 16.54 -22.25 -11.93
C GLN A 398 17.80 -22.05 -11.09
N PRO A 399 17.75 -22.28 -9.77
CA PRO A 399 18.96 -22.52 -9.00
C PRO A 399 19.68 -23.72 -9.61
N HIS A 400 20.94 -23.52 -9.98
CA HIS A 400 21.79 -24.60 -10.44
C HIS A 400 22.14 -25.44 -9.20
N ASP A 401 21.40 -26.53 -8.96
CA ASP A 401 21.61 -27.52 -7.88
C ASP A 401 21.21 -27.09 -6.44
N PRO A 402 20.14 -27.67 -5.85
CA PRO A 402 19.73 -27.40 -4.45
C PRO A 402 20.73 -27.92 -3.40
N SER A 403 21.82 -28.60 -3.79
CA SER A 403 22.87 -29.07 -2.89
C SER A 403 24.15 -28.21 -2.91
N ASN A 404 24.21 -27.16 -3.74
CA ASN A 404 25.36 -26.26 -3.83
C ASN A 404 24.92 -24.78 -3.94
N PRO A 405 24.79 -24.06 -2.82
CA PRO A 405 24.31 -22.67 -2.79
C PRO A 405 25.32 -21.63 -3.32
N ASP A 406 26.55 -22.03 -3.70
CA ASP A 406 27.64 -21.11 -4.06
C ASP A 406 27.84 -20.92 -5.58
N ASP A 407 27.00 -21.50 -6.46
CA ASP A 407 27.01 -21.21 -7.92
C ASP A 407 26.30 -19.87 -8.22
N ASP A 408 26.65 -18.86 -7.41
CA ASP A 408 26.04 -17.55 -7.38
C ASP A 408 26.20 -16.78 -8.68
N ILE A 409 25.12 -16.09 -9.01
CA ILE A 409 25.09 -14.96 -9.94
C ILE A 409 26.26 -14.03 -9.62
N ILE A 410 26.93 -13.49 -10.65
CA ILE A 410 27.74 -12.27 -10.46
C ILE A 410 26.75 -11.16 -10.12
N ILE A 411 26.50 -10.97 -8.83
CA ILE A 411 25.77 -9.85 -8.27
C ILE A 411 26.70 -8.65 -8.39
N GLU A 412 26.52 -7.81 -9.43
CA GLU A 412 27.01 -6.45 -9.35
C GLU A 412 26.04 -5.68 -8.44
N ILE A 413 26.52 -5.39 -7.21
CA ILE A 413 25.91 -4.48 -6.24
C ILE A 413 26.08 -3.03 -6.72
#